data_AF-A0A1T5HT02-F1
#
_entry.id   AF-A0A1T5HT02-F1
#
_cell.length_a   1.000
_cell.length_b   1.000
_cell.length_c   1.000
_cell.angle_alpha   90.00
_cell.angle_beta   90.00
_cell.angle_gamma   90.00
#
_symmetry.space_group_name_H-M   'P 1'
#
loop_
_entity.id
_entity.type
_entity.pdbx_description
1 polymer ?
#
loop_
_entity_poly.entity_id
_entity_poly.type
_entity_poly.pdbx_seq_one_letter_code
_entity_poly.pdbx_strand_id
1 'polypeptide(L)' 'MYQDKYVFAQLVSFLNRSKFNRIVAKYKGDKYVKHFTCWNQLLSLMFGQLTNRESLRDLIVALDAHHSKSYHLGL' A
#
# COMPACT_ATOMS: atom_id res chain seq x y z
N MET A 1 -13.10 14.48 14.06
CA MET A 1 -11.84 13.74 14.25
C MET A 1 -12.13 12.30 13.85
N TYR A 2 -11.65 11.82 12.70
CA TYR A 2 -11.96 10.47 12.22
C TYR A 2 -11.22 9.46 13.13
N GLN A 3 -11.96 8.83 14.04
CA GLN A 3 -11.46 7.89 15.04
C GLN A 3 -11.29 6.46 14.49
N ASP A 4 -11.77 6.21 13.26
CA ASP A 4 -11.77 4.88 12.64
C ASP A 4 -10.65 4.71 11.60
N LYS A 5 -10.13 3.48 11.52
CA LYS A 5 -9.18 3.09 10.45
C LYS A 5 -9.82 3.37 9.09
N TYR A 6 -9.05 3.95 8.16
CA TYR A 6 -9.44 4.12 6.76
C TYR A 6 -10.06 2.85 6.19
N VAL A 7 -11.11 2.97 5.38
CA VAL A 7 -11.78 1.82 4.72
C VAL A 7 -10.77 0.93 4.00
N PHE A 8 -9.76 1.52 3.35
CA PHE A 8 -8.68 0.76 2.73
C PHE A 8 -7.89 -0.10 3.74
N ALA A 9 -7.55 0.43 4.92
CA ALA A 9 -6.88 -0.32 5.97
C ALA A 9 -7.75 -1.46 6.54
N GLN A 10 -9.08 -1.28 6.55
CA GLN A 10 -10.02 -2.35 6.91
C GLN A 10 -10.03 -3.45 5.83
N LEU A 11 -10.06 -3.08 4.55
CA LEU A 11 -9.97 -4.04 3.44
C LEU A 11 -8.66 -4.83 3.46
N VAL A 12 -7.54 -4.15 3.70
CA VAL A 12 -6.21 -4.78 3.80
C VAL A 12 -6.12 -5.73 4.99
N SER A 13 -6.89 -5.49 6.07
CA SER A 13 -6.89 -6.38 7.24
C SER A 13 -7.40 -7.80 6.94
N PHE A 14 -8.17 -7.99 5.87
CA PHE A 14 -8.58 -9.33 5.41
C PHE A 14 -7.46 -10.09 4.70
N LEU A 15 -6.38 -9.43 4.30
CA LEU A 15 -5.24 -10.07 3.65
C LEU A 15 -4.29 -10.70 4.67
N ASN A 16 -3.94 -11.97 4.46
CA ASN A 16 -2.98 -12.65 5.30
C ASN A 16 -1.54 -12.22 4.96
N ARG A 17 -1.04 -11.20 5.68
CA ARG A 17 0.32 -10.66 5.53
C ARG A 17 1.40 -11.73 5.63
N SER A 18 1.27 -12.65 6.59
CA SER A 18 2.28 -13.70 6.84
C SER A 18 2.37 -14.69 5.69
N LYS A 19 1.23 -15.11 5.12
CA LYS A 19 1.20 -15.98 3.94
C LYS A 19 1.81 -15.28 2.73
N PHE A 20 1.50 -14.00 2.53
CA PHE A 20 2.10 -13.20 1.46
C PHE A 20 3.62 -13.10 1.61
N ASN A 21 4.12 -12.77 2.81
CA ASN A 21 5.55 -12.67 3.08
C ASN A 21 6.30 -13.98 2.83
N ARG A 22 5.68 -15.14 3.14
CA ARG A 22 6.27 -16.45 2.81
C ARG A 22 6.43 -16.65 1.30
N ILE A 23 5.47 -16.19 0.50
CA ILE A 23 5.55 -16.24 -0.97
C ILE A 23 6.67 -15.32 -1.46
N VAL A 24 6.69 -14.07 -1.01
CA VAL A 24 7.74 -13.11 -1.39
C VAL A 24 9.13 -13.62 -1.04
N ALA A 25 9.31 -14.20 0.14
CA ALA A 25 10.56 -14.82 0.55
C ALA A 25 10.95 -16.02 -0.33
N LYS A 26 9.99 -16.92 -0.62
CA LYS A 26 10.20 -18.09 -1.49
C LYS A 26 10.73 -17.70 -2.86
N TYR A 27 10.17 -16.65 -3.46
CA TYR A 27 10.55 -16.18 -4.80
C TYR A 27 11.58 -15.05 -4.79
N LYS A 28 12.10 -14.66 -3.62
CA LYS A 28 13.03 -13.54 -3.45
C LYS A 28 12.51 -12.23 -4.09
N GLY A 29 11.20 -11.98 -3.98
CA GLY A 29 10.54 -10.84 -4.64
C GLY A 29 11.06 -9.47 -4.17
N ASP A 30 11.45 -9.37 -2.90
CA ASP A 30 12.05 -8.16 -2.33
C ASP A 30 13.59 -8.11 -2.45
N LYS A 31 14.21 -8.99 -3.26
CA LYS A 31 15.67 -9.00 -3.40
C LYS A 31 16.14 -7.70 -4.05
N TYR A 32 16.96 -6.94 -3.32
CA TYR A 32 17.48 -5.61 -3.68
C TYR A 32 16.49 -4.44 -3.58
N VAL A 33 15.29 -4.67 -3.04
CA VAL A 33 14.36 -3.58 -2.74
C VAL A 33 14.91 -2.73 -1.59
N LYS A 34 14.92 -1.40 -1.77
CA LYS A 34 15.37 -0.44 -0.75
C LYS A 34 14.21 0.17 0.05
N HIS A 35 13.12 0.57 -0.63
CA HIS A 35 12.02 1.32 -0.01
C HIS A 35 10.61 0.84 -0.42
N PHE A 36 10.46 0.17 -1.56
CA PHE A 36 9.16 -0.20 -2.12
C PHE A 36 8.98 -1.72 -2.21
N THR A 37 8.56 -2.33 -1.11
CA THR A 37 8.37 -3.80 -1.02
C THR A 37 7.23 -4.30 -1.91
N CYS A 38 7.24 -5.59 -2.24
CA CYS A 38 6.14 -6.27 -2.92
C CYS A 38 4.79 -6.08 -2.21
N TRP A 39 4.81 -5.85 -0.89
CA TRP A 39 3.62 -5.49 -0.16
C TRP A 39 3.12 -4.09 -0.47
N ASN A 40 4.02 -3.11 -0.43
CA ASN A 40 3.66 -1.73 -0.77
C ASN A 40 3.15 -1.69 -2.22
N GLN A 41 3.77 -2.45 -3.12
CA GLN A 41 3.29 -2.63 -4.48
C GLN A 41 1.88 -3.20 -4.56
N LEU A 42 1.58 -4.28 -3.82
CA LEU A 42 0.24 -4.86 -3.77
C LEU A 42 -0.79 -3.82 -3.30
N LEU A 43 -0.48 -3.10 -2.22
CA LEU A 43 -1.37 -2.09 -1.65
C LEU A 43 -1.60 -0.93 -2.63
N SER A 44 -0.56 -0.43 -3.28
CA SER A 44 -0.67 0.61 -4.30
C SER A 44 -1.55 0.19 -5.48
N LEU A 45 -1.40 -1.04 -5.96
CA LEU A 45 -2.23 -1.57 -7.05
C LEU A 45 -3.69 -1.73 -6.63
N MET A 46 -3.95 -2.31 -5.45
CA MET A 46 -5.31 -2.44 -4.93
C MET A 46 -5.97 -1.07 -4.74
N PHE A 47 -5.25 -0.10 -4.20
CA PHE A 47 -5.76 1.26 -4.02
C PHE A 47 -6.10 1.90 -5.38
N GLY A 48 -5.25 1.72 -6.41
CA GLY A 48 -5.51 2.23 -7.75
C GLY A 48 -6.78 1.64 -8.38
N GLN A 49 -6.96 0.32 -8.26
CA GLN A 49 -8.16 -0.36 -8.75
C GLN A 49 -9.43 0.13 -8.03
N LEU A 50 -9.39 0.24 -6.70
CA LEU A 50 -10.53 0.68 -5.89
C LEU A 50 -10.89 2.16 -6.10
N THR A 51 -9.92 2.98 -6.48
CA THR A 51 -10.14 4.41 -6.75
C THR A 51 -10.33 4.72 -8.23
N ASN A 52 -10.48 3.68 -9.07
CA ASN A 52 -10.63 3.76 -10.52
C ASN A 52 -9.59 4.68 -11.17
N ARG A 53 -8.34 4.65 -10.67
CA ARG A 53 -7.25 5.48 -11.18
C ARG A 53 -6.66 4.83 -12.41
N GLU A 54 -6.62 5.58 -13.50
CA GLU A 54 -6.09 5.11 -14.78
C GLU A 54 -4.57 4.96 -14.80
N SER A 55 -3.84 5.57 -13.84
CA SER A 55 -2.39 5.49 -13.80
C SER A 55 -1.78 5.43 -12.39
N LEU A 56 -0.64 4.73 -12.28
CA LEU A 56 0.22 4.74 -11.07
C LEU A 56 0.75 6.14 -10.75
N ARG A 57 0.85 7.01 -11.76
CA ARG A 57 1.30 8.40 -11.60
C ARG A 57 0.25 9.22 -10.85
N ASP A 58 -1.03 9.09 -11.19
CA ASP A 58 -2.11 9.78 -10.48
C ASP A 58 -2.25 9.31 -9.02
N LEU A 59 -1.96 8.03 -8.78
CA LEU A 59 -1.91 7.45 -7.43
C LEU A 59 -0.81 8.08 -6.58
N ILE A 60 0.41 8.20 -7.13
CA ILE A 60 1.55 8.79 -6.44
C ILE A 60 1.33 10.30 -6.25
N VAL A 61 0.80 11.02 -7.25
CA VAL A 61 0.49 12.46 -7.13
C VAL A 61 -0.56 12.71 -6.05
N ALA A 62 -1.59 11.86 -5.92
CA ALA A 62 -2.56 11.96 -4.83
C ALA A 62 -1.93 11.65 -3.46
N LEU A 63 -1.06 10.63 -3.36
CA LEU A 63 -0.34 10.29 -2.12
C LEU A 63 0.66 11.39 -1.71
N ASP A 64 1.35 12.00 -2.68
CA ASP A 64 2.34 13.06 -2.48
C ASP A 64 1.67 14.40 -2.11
N ALA A 65 0.55 14.74 -2.76
CA ALA A 65 -0.28 15.88 -2.39
C ALA A 65 -0.85 15.78 -0.96
N HIS A 66 -0.96 14.56 -0.41
CA HIS A 66 -1.37 14.30 0.98
C HIS A 66 -0.20 14.02 1.93
N HIS A 67 1.06 14.09 1.48
CA HIS A 67 2.25 13.78 2.26
C HIS A 67 2.38 14.63 3.54
N SER A 68 1.95 15.89 3.51
CA SER A 68 1.93 16.78 4.69
C SER A 68 0.97 16.30 5.79
N LYS A 69 -0.02 15.45 5.47
CA LYS A 69 -0.92 14.80 6.44
C LYS A 69 -0.52 13.36 6.76
N SER A 70 0.41 12.77 6.00
CA SER A 70 0.87 11.38 6.15
C SER A 70 1.85 11.17 7.30
N TYR A 71 2.43 12.21 7.88
CA TYR A 71 3.23 12.07 9.11
C TYR A 71 2.41 11.51 10.29
N HIS A 72 1.08 11.68 10.26
CA HIS A 72 0.14 11.07 11.22
C HIS A 72 -0.38 9.68 10.79
N LEU A 73 0.00 9.19 9.61
CA LEU A 73 -0.41 7.88 9.07
C LEU A 73 0.58 6.75 9.39
N GLY A 74 1.72 7.06 10.01
CA GLY A 74 2.70 6.05 10.44
C GLY A 74 3.37 5.30 9.30
N LEU A 75 3.59 5.98 8.17
CA LEU A 75 4.49 5.55 7.10
C LEU A 75 5.90 6.12 7.31
#